data_AF-A0A7Y7H9J7-F1
#
_entry.id   AF-A0A7Y7H9J7-F1
#
_cell.length_a   1.000
_cell.length_b   1.000
_cell.length_c   1.000
_cell.angle_alpha   90.00
_cell.angle_beta   90.00
_cell.angle_gamma   90.00
#
_symmetry.space_group_name_H-M   'P 1'
#
loop_
_entity.id
_entity.type
_entity.pdbx_description
1 polymer ?
#
loop_
_entity_poly.entity_id
_entity_poly.type
_entity_poly.pdbx_seq_one_letter_code
_entity_poly.pdbx_strand_id
1 'polypeptide(L)' 'MSERLAAHHENRTYYFTIESRKPGELKIMMYGTPYTFLHSGERWINYAGNLMEMKSGVIAAVMLAAGEL' A
#
# COMPACT_ATOMS: atom_id res chain seq x y z
N MET A 1 -2.02 18.62 2.56
CA MET A 1 -0.78 17.94 2.16
C MET A 1 -0.92 16.49 2.61
N SER A 2 -0.84 15.53 1.69
CA SER A 2 -0.89 14.11 2.06
C SER A 2 0.38 13.75 2.82
N GLU A 3 0.24 13.10 3.98
CA GLU A 3 1.38 12.68 4.80
C GLU A 3 2.23 11.64 4.05
N ARG A 4 3.55 11.85 4.04
CA ARG A 4 4.50 10.93 3.41
C ARG A 4 4.91 9.88 4.44
N LEU A 5 4.54 8.63 4.18
CA LEU A 5 4.85 7.47 4.99
C LEU A 5 6.01 6.68 4.39
N ALA A 6 6.62 5.83 5.22
CA ALA A 6 7.72 4.96 4.84
C ALA A 6 7.40 3.51 5.24
N ALA A 7 7.40 2.61 4.26
CA ALA A 7 7.31 1.17 4.47
C ALA A 7 8.69 0.53 4.32
N HIS A 8 9.08 -0.29 5.29
CA HIS A 8 10.36 -0.97 5.29
C HIS A 8 10.15 -2.45 4.96
N HIS A 9 10.77 -2.92 3.88
CA HIS A 9 10.71 -4.33 3.49
C HIS A 9 12.09 -4.80 3.03
N GLU A 10 12.58 -5.88 3.65
CA GLU A 10 13.95 -6.38 3.49
C GLU A 10 14.97 -5.25 3.74
N ASN A 11 15.79 -4.92 2.74
CA ASN A 11 16.82 -3.87 2.80
C ASN A 11 16.39 -2.59 2.07
N ARG A 12 15.09 -2.39 1.84
CA ARG A 12 14.57 -1.25 1.07
C ARG A 12 13.52 -0.47 1.85
N THR A 13 13.51 0.84 1.64
CA THR A 13 12.48 1.76 2.15
C THR A 13 11.65 2.27 0.98
N TYR A 14 10.34 2.10 1.10
CA TYR A 14 9.34 2.49 0.12
C TYR A 14 8.56 3.69 0.65
N TYR A 15 8.72 4.85 0.02
CA TYR A 15 7.99 6.05 0.41
C TYR A 15 6.69 6.18 -0.37
N PHE A 16 5.60 6.47 0.30
CA PHE A 16 4.28 6.61 -0.30
C PHE A 16 3.43 7.64 0.43
N THR A 17 2.36 8.10 -0.21
CA THR A 17 1.30 8.90 0.41
C THR A 17 -0.02 8.13 0.35
N ILE A 18 -0.89 8.34 1.33
CA ILE A 18 -2.26 7.81 1.29
C ILE A 18 -3.13 8.80 0.51
N GLU A 19 -3.77 8.30 -0.54
CA GLU A 19 -4.68 9.08 -1.38
C GLU A 19 -6.14 8.90 -0.95
N SER A 20 -6.51 7.69 -0.53
CA SER A 20 -7.86 7.39 -0.06
C SER A 20 -7.86 6.16 0.86
N ARG A 21 -8.70 6.21 1.89
CA ARG A 21 -8.96 5.11 2.81
C ARG A 21 -10.46 4.84 2.86
N LYS A 22 -10.86 3.61 2.58
CA LYS A 22 -12.24 3.14 2.67
C LYS A 22 -12.27 1.77 3.35
N PRO A 23 -13.43 1.34 3.88
CA PRO A 23 -13.57 -0.01 4.41
C PRO A 23 -13.20 -1.06 3.35
N GLY A 24 -12.10 -1.78 3.59
CA GLY A 24 -11.58 -2.81 2.70
C GLY A 24 -10.88 -2.33 1.43
N GLU A 25 -10.60 -1.03 1.28
CA GLU A 25 -9.85 -0.47 0.15
C GLU A 25 -8.88 0.63 0.63
N LEU A 26 -7.59 0.49 0.29
CA LEU A 26 -6.58 1.51 0.53
C LEU A 26 -5.95 1.93 -0.81
N LYS A 27 -5.94 3.23 -1.09
CA LYS A 27 -5.27 3.80 -2.26
C LYS A 27 -4.07 4.61 -1.82
N ILE A 28 -2.92 4.33 -2.42
CA ILE A 28 -1.68 5.04 -2.18
C ILE A 28 -1.08 5.57 -3.48
N MET A 29 -0.21 6.55 -3.35
CA MET A 29 0.69 6.99 -4.41
C MET A 29 2.13 6.68 -4.00
N MET A 30 2.82 5.88 -4.81
CA MET A 30 4.22 5.52 -4.58
C MET A 30 5.04 5.88 -5.82
N TYR A 31 5.97 6.82 -5.67
CA TYR A 31 6.85 7.29 -6.75
C TYR A 31 6.11 7.67 -8.05
N GLY A 32 4.95 8.34 -7.92
CA GLY A 32 4.11 8.73 -9.06
C GLY A 32 3.25 7.61 -9.66
N THR A 33 3.28 6.41 -9.06
CA THR A 33 2.44 5.28 -9.45
C THR A 33 1.32 5.07 -8.43
N PRO A 34 0.04 5.13 -8.83
CA PRO A 34 -1.07 4.82 -7.94
C PRO A 34 -1.18 3.31 -7.74
N TYR A 35 -1.38 2.90 -6.49
CA TYR A 35 -1.67 1.52 -6.13
C TYR A 35 -2.97 1.46 -5.32
N THR A 36 -3.85 0.53 -5.69
CA THR A 36 -5.02 0.17 -4.90
C THR A 36 -4.82 -1.20 -4.27
N PHE A 37 -5.11 -1.30 -2.98
CA PHE A 37 -5.11 -2.55 -2.24
C PHE A 37 -6.50 -2.85 -1.73
N LEU A 38 -6.88 -4.12 -1.77
CA LEU A 38 -8.18 -4.58 -1.29
C LEU A 38 -7.98 -5.53 -0.11
N HIS A 39 -8.83 -5.42 0.89
CA HIS A 39 -8.87 -6.35 2.00
C HIS A 39 -9.70 -7.58 1.60
N SER A 40 -9.05 -8.72 1.46
CA SER A 40 -9.67 -10.00 1.14
C SER A 40 -9.55 -10.94 2.34
N GLY A 41 -10.58 -10.97 3.18
CA GLY A 41 -10.62 -11.81 4.38
C GLY A 41 -9.60 -11.37 5.43
N GLU A 42 -8.47 -12.09 5.53
CA GLU A 42 -7.41 -11.85 6.52
C GLU A 42 -6.19 -11.11 5.94
N ARG A 43 -6.19 -10.76 4.64
CA ARG A 43 -5.01 -10.20 3.98
C ARG A 43 -5.36 -9.07 3.02
N TRP A 44 -4.46 -8.11 2.94
CA TRP A 44 -4.46 -7.09 1.91
C TRP A 44 -3.80 -7.63 0.64
N ILE A 45 -4.50 -7.48 -0.49
CA ILE A 45 -4.06 -7.96 -1.79
C ILE A 45 -3.92 -6.81 -2.79
N ASN A 46 -3.03 -6.98 -3.77
CA ASN A 46 -2.89 -6.07 -4.88
C ASN A 46 -4.19 -6.05 -5.71
N TYR A 47 -4.72 -4.88 -6.02
CA TYR A 47 -5.82 -4.79 -6.98
C TYR A 47 -5.32 -5.18 -8.38
N ALA A 48 -6.09 -6.04 -9.08
CA ALA A 48 -5.72 -6.53 -10.40
C ALA A 48 -5.58 -5.43 -11.46
N GLY A 49 -6.22 -4.27 -11.25
CA GLY A 49 -6.12 -3.11 -12.14
C GLY A 49 -4.89 -2.21 -11.90
N ASN A 50 -4.00 -2.53 -10.95
CA ASN A 50 -2.76 -1.79 -10.78
C ASN A 50 -1.81 -2.08 -11.96
N LEU A 51 -1.11 -1.03 -12.44
CA LEU A 51 -0.20 -1.14 -13.59
C LEU A 51 0.96 -2.12 -13.35
N MET A 52 1.34 -2.33 -12.09
CA MET A 52 2.39 -3.26 -11.70
C MET A 52 1.94 -4.05 -10.47
N GLU A 53 2.32 -5.31 -10.42
CA GLU A 53 2.09 -6.13 -9.24
C GLU A 53 3.09 -5.77 -8.13
N MET A 54 2.55 -5.43 -6.96
CA MET A 54 3.36 -5.22 -5.77
C MET A 54 3.52 -6.55 -5.03
N LYS A 55 4.75 -6.91 -4.67
CA LYS A 55 5.02 -8.13 -3.89
C LYS A 55 4.28 -8.09 -2.56
N SER A 56 3.72 -9.22 -2.14
CA SER A 56 2.96 -9.35 -0.89
C SER A 56 3.68 -8.83 0.35
N GLY A 57 5.01 -9.03 0.45
CA GLY A 57 5.81 -8.51 1.56
C GLY A 57 5.90 -6.97 1.61
N VAL A 58 5.90 -6.31 0.44
CA VAL A 58 5.85 -4.84 0.36
C VAL A 58 4.45 -4.35 0.71
N ILE A 59 3.40 -5.03 0.26
CA ILE A 59 2.01 -4.71 0.64
C ILE A 59 1.85 -4.77 2.16
N ALA A 60 2.33 -5.84 2.81
CA ALA A 60 2.26 -5.96 4.27
C ALA A 60 2.99 -4.81 4.98
N ALA A 61 4.19 -4.44 4.51
CA ALA A 61 4.94 -3.32 5.06
C ALA A 61 4.21 -1.97 4.87
N VAL A 62 3.55 -1.77 3.72
CA VAL A 62 2.72 -0.59 3.44
C VAL A 62 1.51 -0.55 4.37
N MET A 63 0.82 -1.67 4.59
CA MET A 63 -0.33 -1.74 5.48
C MET A 63 0.05 -1.47 6.93
N LEU A 64 1.18 -2.01 7.38
CA LEU A 64 1.74 -1.73 8.70
C LEU A 64 2.05 -0.24 8.87
N ALA A 65 2.74 0.36 7.89
CA ALA A 65 3.08 1.78 7.91
C ALA A 65 1.83 2.69 7.81
N ALA A 66 0.76 2.21 7.17
CA ALA A 66 -0.52 2.90 7.08
C ALA A 66 -1.39 2.73 8.34
N GLY A 67 -1.05 1.83 9.26
CA GLY A 67 -1.84 1.53 10.46
C GLY A 67 -3.10 0.70 10.17
N GLU A 68 -3.06 -0.16 9.15
CA GLU A 68 -4.14 -1.10 8.79
C GLU A 68 -3.90 -2.52 9.35
N LEU A 69 -2.83 -2.71 10.14
CA LEU A 69 -2.41 -3.94 10.81
C LEU A 69 -2.11 -3.66 12.30
#